data_AF-A0A091G3Q0-F1
#
_entry.id   AF-A0A091G3Q0-F1
#
_cell.length_a   1.000
_cell.length_b   1.000
_cell.length_c   1.000
_cell.angle_alpha   90.00
_cell.angle_beta   90.00
_cell.angle_gamma   90.00
#
_symmetry.space_group_name_H-M   'P 1'
#
loop_
_entity.id
_entity.type
_entity.pdbx_description
1 polymer ?
#
loop_
_entity_poly.entity_id
_entity_poly.type
_entity_poly.pdbx_seq_one_letter_code
_entity_poly.pdbx_strand_id
1 'polypeptide(L)' 'VFCSLHEQEPLVIFCDTCETLTCRDCQLVTHKDHQYQFLEDAVKTQRKALALLVKRLGDKHSNLQRSTKEV' A
#
# COMPACT_ATOMS: atom_id res chain seq x y z
N VAL A 1 -6.88 -11.03 -10.51
CA VAL A 1 -5.84 -10.35 -11.32
C VAL A 1 -4.65 -11.29 -11.38
N PHE A 2 -4.12 -11.55 -12.57
CA PHE A 2 -3.02 -12.50 -12.79
C PHE A 2 -1.71 -11.75 -13.07
N CYS A 3 -0.59 -12.40 -12.82
CA CYS A 3 0.73 -11.85 -13.10
C CYS A 3 0.96 -11.74 -14.62
N SER A 4 1.54 -10.63 -15.07
CA SER A 4 1.89 -10.44 -16.48
C SER A 4 3.09 -11.27 -16.95
N LEU A 5 3.90 -11.79 -16.01
CA LEU A 5 5.05 -12.65 -16.30
C LEU A 5 4.72 -14.14 -16.13
N HIS A 6 3.78 -14.45 -15.24
CA HIS A 6 3.35 -15.81 -14.90
C HIS A 6 1.82 -15.86 -15.04
N GLU A 7 1.34 -15.99 -16.28
CA GLU A 7 -0.07 -15.71 -16.65
C GLU A 7 -1.12 -16.54 -15.89
N GLN A 8 -0.74 -17.70 -15.34
CA GLN A 8 -1.63 -18.58 -14.56
C GLN A 8 -1.57 -18.30 -13.05
N GLU A 9 -0.59 -17.53 -12.59
CA GLU A 9 -0.38 -17.25 -11.18
C GLU A 9 -1.10 -15.97 -10.75
N PRO A 10 -1.97 -16.02 -9.73
CA PRO A 10 -2.68 -14.85 -9.25
C PRO A 10 -1.76 -13.91 -8.43
N LEU A 11 -2.01 -12.61 -8.52
CA LEU A 11 -1.34 -11.60 -7.68
C LEU A 11 -1.96 -11.57 -6.27
N VAL A 12 -1.39 -12.36 -5.35
CA VAL A 12 -1.91 -12.54 -3.97
C VAL A 12 -0.91 -12.19 -2.87
N ILE A 13 0.28 -11.73 -3.25
CA ILE A 13 1.35 -11.31 -2.34
C ILE A 13 1.62 -9.83 -2.58
N PHE A 14 1.88 -9.07 -1.52
CA PHE A 14 2.40 -7.72 -1.58
C PHE A 14 3.87 -7.74 -1.14
N CYS A 15 4.77 -7.24 -1.98
CA CYS A 15 6.17 -7.07 -1.61
C CYS A 15 6.35 -5.71 -0.96
N ASP A 16 6.56 -5.67 0.36
CA ASP A 16 6.74 -4.43 1.13
C ASP A 16 7.97 -3.64 0.68
N THR A 17 9.03 -4.33 0.27
CA THR A 17 10.26 -3.68 -0.20
C THR A 17 10.09 -2.93 -1.52
N CYS A 18 9.22 -3.43 -2.41
CA CYS A 18 8.98 -2.85 -3.74
C CYS A 18 7.64 -2.09 -3.85
N GLU A 19 6.85 -2.11 -2.78
CA GLU A 19 5.50 -1.54 -2.70
C GLU A 19 4.56 -1.96 -3.86
N THR A 20 4.65 -3.22 -4.29
CA THR A 20 3.87 -3.75 -5.44
C THR A 20 3.29 -5.13 -5.16
N LEU A 21 2.23 -5.49 -5.89
CA LEU A 21 1.68 -6.84 -5.89
C LEU A 21 2.54 -7.78 -6.74
N THR A 22 2.75 -8.98 -6.22
CA THR A 22 3.51 -10.06 -6.84
C THR A 22 2.72 -11.38 -6.80
N CYS A 23 3.05 -12.28 -7.73
CA CYS A 23 2.65 -13.67 -7.59
C CYS A 23 3.72 -14.47 -6.83
N ARG A 24 3.42 -15.74 -6.57
CA ARG A 24 4.34 -16.65 -5.87
C ARG A 24 5.69 -16.78 -6.57
N ASP A 25 5.68 -16.97 -7.88
CA ASP A 25 6.91 -17.18 -8.65
C ASP A 25 7.79 -15.92 -8.65
N CYS A 26 7.21 -14.74 -8.91
CA CYS A 26 7.93 -13.46 -8.77
C CYS A 26 8.61 -13.34 -7.40
N GLN A 27 7.95 -13.78 -6.33
CA GLN A 27 8.49 -13.69 -4.97
C GLN A 27 9.65 -14.65 -4.70
N LEU A 28 9.71 -15.78 -5.40
CA LEU A 28 10.80 -16.76 -5.29
C LEU A 28 12.03 -16.38 -6.11
N VAL A 29 11.85 -15.66 -7.22
CA VAL A 29 12.95 -15.29 -8.13
C VAL A 29 13.38 -13.83 -8.00
N THR A 30 12.53 -12.89 -8.43
CA THR A 30 12.88 -11.48 -8.60
C THR A 30 12.87 -10.72 -7.27
N HIS A 31 11.96 -11.07 -6.37
CA HIS A 31 11.79 -10.45 -5.07
C HIS A 31 12.27 -11.36 -3.94
N LYS A 32 13.24 -12.23 -4.23
CA LYS A 32 13.81 -13.14 -3.25
C LYS A 32 14.37 -12.34 -2.06
N ASP A 33 14.09 -12.83 -0.86
CA ASP A 33 14.53 -12.24 0.42
C ASP A 33 13.98 -10.83 0.71
N HIS A 34 13.09 -10.28 -0.13
CA HIS A 34 12.36 -9.06 0.17
C HIS A 34 11.29 -9.33 1.24
N GLN A 35 11.01 -8.31 2.05
CA GLN A 35 9.88 -8.36 2.98
C GLN A 35 8.57 -8.39 2.18
N TYR A 36 7.63 -9.21 2.64
CA TYR A 36 6.35 -9.39 1.99
C TYR A 36 5.23 -9.68 2.99
N GLN A 37 4.01 -9.46 2.52
CA GLN A 37 2.78 -9.77 3.20
C GLN A 37 1.80 -10.47 2.26
N PHE A 38 0.91 -11.28 2.82
CA PHE A 38 -0.26 -11.71 2.07
C PHE A 38 -1.22 -10.55 1.85
N LEU A 39 -1.92 -10.57 0.72
CA LEU A 39 -2.79 -9.48 0.28
C LEU A 39 -3.79 -9.04 1.35
N GLU A 40 -4.42 -9.97 2.07
CA GLU A 40 -5.43 -9.65 3.07
C GLU A 40 -4.89 -8.79 4.22
N ASP A 41 -3.68 -9.07 4.68
CA ASP A 41 -3.05 -8.36 5.79
C ASP A 41 -2.44 -7.04 5.32
N ALA A 42 -1.85 -7.03 4.13
CA ALA A 42 -1.38 -5.81 3.47
C ALA A 42 -2.52 -4.80 3.31
N VAL A 43 -3.70 -5.25 2.83
CA VAL A 43 -4.87 -4.38 2.66
C VAL A 43 -5.33 -3.80 3.99
N LYS A 44 -5.41 -4.60 5.06
CA LYS A 44 -5.80 -4.11 6.39
C LYS A 44 -4.83 -3.05 6.90
N THR A 45 -3.53 -3.27 6.74
CA THR A 45 -2.46 -2.36 7.18
C THR A 45 -2.49 -1.06 6.37
N GLN A 46 -2.52 -1.16 5.05
CA GLN A 46 -2.53 0.00 4.15
C GLN A 46 -3.79 0.87 4.32
N ARG A 47 -4.97 0.26 4.50
CA ARG A 47 -6.20 1.03 4.78
C ARG A 47 -6.10 1.84 6.07
N LYS A 48 -5.54 1.26 7.13
CA LYS A 48 -5.33 1.98 8.40
C LYS A 48 -4.33 3.13 8.23
N ALA A 49 -3.21 2.88 7.55
CA ALA A 49 -2.21 3.91 7.29
C ALA A 49 -2.79 5.09 6.49
N LEU A 50 -3.50 4.80 5.39
CA LEU A 50 -4.17 5.81 4.57
C LEU A 50 -5.22 6.59 5.36
N ALA A 51 -6.04 5.93 6.17
CA ALA A 51 -7.04 6.60 7.00
C ALA A 51 -6.40 7.60 7.98
N LEU A 52 -5.26 7.23 8.60
CA LEU A 52 -4.51 8.12 9.48
C LEU A 52 -3.91 9.32 8.73
N LEU A 53 -3.36 9.09 7.54
CA LEU A 53 -2.81 10.16 6.71
C LEU A 53 -3.88 11.14 6.26
N VAL A 54 -5.02 10.64 5.78
CA VAL A 54 -6.16 11.47 5.35
C VAL A 54 -6.70 12.30 6.52
N LYS A 55 -6.85 11.70 7.71
CA LYS A 55 -7.29 12.42 8.91
C LYS A 55 -6.33 13.58 9.23
N ARG A 56 -5.02 13.30 9.32
CA ARG A 56 -4.00 14.31 9.61
C ARG A 56 -3.98 15.43 8.57
N LEU A 57 -4.18 15.09 7.30
CA LEU A 57 -4.26 16.07 6.22
C LEU A 57 -5.52 16.95 6.36
N GLY A 58 -6.66 16.35 6.69
CA GLY A 58 -7.91 17.07 6.97
C GLY A 58 -7.81 18.02 8.16
N ASP A 59 -7.17 17.59 9.25
CA ASP A 59 -6.93 18.41 10.44
C ASP A 59 -6.02 19.61 10.09
N LYS A 60 -4.93 19.36 9.35
CA LYS A 60 -4.01 20.42 8.88
C LYS A 60 -4.72 21.41 7.96
N HIS A 61 -5.51 20.93 7.01
CA HIS A 61 -6.29 21.76 6.10
C HIS A 61 -7.29 22.66 6.87
N SER A 62 -8.00 22.08 7.84
CA SER A 62 -8.97 22.81 8.67
C SER A 62 -8.30 23.91 9.50
N ASN A 63 -7.13 23.62 10.08
CA ASN A 63 -6.33 24.59 10.81
C ASN A 63 -5.88 25.76 9.93
N LEU A 64 -5.35 25.45 8.74
CA LEU A 64 -4.94 26.48 7.77
C LEU A 64 -6.13 27.34 7.32
N GLN A 65 -7.27 26.73 7.00
CA GLN A 65 -8.48 27.46 6.63
C GLN A 65 -8.96 28.41 7.74
N ARG A 66 -8.84 28.03 9.01
CA ARG A 66 -9.18 28.91 10.13
C ARG A 66 -8.21 30.08 10.21
N SER A 67 -6.90 29.82 10.16
CA SER A 67 -5.89 30.87 10.21
C SER A 67 -5.99 31.88 9.07
N THR A 68 -6.41 31.48 7.86
CA THR A 68 -6.65 32.41 6.74
C THR A 68 -7.89 33.27 6.93
N LYS A 69 -8.86 32.87 7.76
CA LYS A 69 -10.08 33.66 8.04
C LYS A 69 -9.89 34.67 9.18
N GLU A 70 -8.85 34.52 9.98
CA GLU A 70 -8.52 35.36 11.14
C GLU A 70 -7.54 36.50 10.78
N VAL A 71 -7.16 36.62 9.50
CA VAL A 71 -6.34 37.69 8.90
C VAL A 71 -7.22 38.53 7.98
#